data_AF-A0A925FUZ5-F1
#
_entry.id   AF-A0A925FUZ5-F1
#
_cell.length_a   1.000
_cell.length_b   1.000
_cell.length_c   1.000
_cell.angle_alpha   90.00
_cell.angle_beta   90.00
_cell.angle_gamma   90.00
#
_symmetry.space_group_name_H-M   'P 1'
#
loop_
_entity.id
_entity.type
_entity.pdbx_description
1 polymer ?
#
loop_
_entity_poly.entity_id
_entity_poly.type
_entity_poly.pdbx_seq_one_letter_code
_entity_poly.pdbx_strand_id
1 'polypeptide(L)' 'MSLITEVIQSTVAVLKGMKRTLSEIPREKWTVQYPDVPITVQPRYRGQHLLHVDELGKEKCVA' A
#
# COMPACT_ATOMS: atom_id res chain seq x y z
N MET A 1 -9.69 40.59 -17.39
CA MET A 1 -9.12 39.43 -16.68
C MET A 1 -7.64 39.72 -16.50
N SER A 2 -7.23 40.05 -15.27
CA SER A 2 -5.88 40.56 -15.01
C SER A 2 -4.90 39.40 -14.91
N LEU A 3 -3.89 39.35 -15.78
CA LEU A 3 -2.80 38.36 -15.74
C LEU A 3 -2.16 38.25 -14.35
N ILE A 4 -2.14 39.37 -13.61
CA ILE A 4 -1.62 39.43 -12.23
C ILE A 4 -2.44 38.54 -11.29
N THR A 5 -3.77 38.53 -11.41
CA THR A 5 -4.62 37.68 -10.56
C THR A 5 -4.43 36.20 -10.87
N GLU A 6 -4.17 35.85 -12.13
CA GLU A 6 -3.95 34.47 -12.55
C GLU A 6 -2.60 33.93 -12.08
N VAL A 7 -1.54 34.73 -12.18
CA VAL A 7 -0.20 34.40 -11.69
C VAL A 7 -0.16 34.27 -10.16
N ILE A 8 -0.91 35.10 -9.43
CA ILE A 8 -1.01 34.98 -7.96
C ILE A 8 -1.71 33.67 -7.58
N GLN A 9 -2.82 33.33 -8.24
CA GLN A 9 -3.55 32.09 -7.97
C GLN A 9 -2.69 30.86 -8.27
N SER A 10 -1.96 30.85 -9.39
CA SER A 10 -1.07 29.74 -9.73
C SER A 10 0.09 29.60 -8.75
N THR A 11 0.72 30.71 -8.35
CA THR A 11 1.83 30.70 -7.38
C THR A 11 1.37 30.20 -6.00
N VAL A 12 0.18 30.61 -5.55
CA VAL A 12 -0.43 30.12 -4.30
C VAL A 12 -0.72 28.62 -4.37
N ALA A 13 -1.23 28.13 -5.50
CA ALA A 13 -1.48 26.71 -5.70
C ALA A 13 -0.18 25.89 -5.66
N VAL A 14 0.89 26.37 -6.32
CA VAL A 14 2.20 25.72 -6.33
C VAL A 14 2.79 25.67 -4.92
N LEU A 15 2.79 26.80 -4.20
CA LEU A 15 3.29 26.85 -2.82
C LEU A 15 2.50 25.93 -1.88
N LYS A 16 1.19 25.83 -2.07
CA LYS A 16 0.34 24.90 -1.30
C LYS A 16 0.72 23.44 -1.57
N GLY A 17 0.98 23.09 -2.83
CA GLY A 17 1.47 21.77 -3.21
C GLY A 17 2.83 21.44 -2.59
N MET A 18 3.79 22.34 -2.71
CA MET A 18 5.13 22.17 -2.14
C MET A 18 5.11 22.09 -0.60
N LYS A 19 4.28 22.90 0.06
CA LYS A 19 4.09 22.80 1.51
C LYS A 19 3.52 21.44 1.91
N ARG A 20 2.58 20.90 1.12
CA ARG A 20 1.99 19.59 1.41
C ARG A 20 3.00 18.46 1.23
N THR A 21 3.82 18.49 0.19
CA THR A 21 4.86 17.47 -0.02
C THR A 21 5.92 17.52 1.08
N LEU A 22 6.40 18.72 1.43
CA LEU A 22 7.35 18.91 2.54
C LEU A 22 6.79 18.43 3.88
N SER A 23 5.49 18.59 4.11
CA SER A 23 4.81 18.10 5.32
C SER A 23 4.69 16.57 5.38
N GLU A 24 4.80 15.86 4.26
CA GLU A 24 4.67 14.39 4.21
C GLU A 24 6.01 13.69 4.44
N ILE A 25 7.13 14.34 4.12
CA ILE A 25 8.50 13.79 4.28
C ILE A 25 8.80 13.28 5.70
N PRO A 26 8.46 14.01 6.80
CA PRO A 26 8.75 13.53 8.15
C PRO A 26 7.74 12.49 8.67
N ARG A 27 6.68 12.14 7.92
CA ARG A 27 5.70 11.15 8.38
C ARG A 27 6.28 9.74 8.27
N GLU A 28 5.82 8.86 9.15
CA GLU A 28 6.21 7.46 9.13
C GLU A 28 5.78 6.79 7.82
N LYS A 29 6.66 5.96 7.26
CA LYS A 29 6.40 5.23 6.02
C LYS A 29 5.47 4.07 6.33
N TRP A 30 4.33 3.99 5.64
CA TRP A 30 3.41 2.86 5.73
C TRP A 30 3.89 1.61 4.95
N THR A 31 5.05 1.69 4.30
CA THR A 31 5.59 0.61 3.47
C THR A 31 6.18 -0.50 4.34
N VAL A 32 5.86 -1.76 4.03
CA VAL A 32 6.50 -2.94 4.60
C VAL A 32 7.77 -3.28 3.80
N GLN A 33 8.92 -3.42 4.46
CA GLN A 33 10.19 -3.76 3.82
C GLN A 33 10.32 -5.28 3.61
N TYR A 34 9.85 -5.78 2.48
CA TYR A 34 10.06 -7.19 2.11
C TYR A 34 11.48 -7.38 1.51
N PRO A 35 12.21 -8.46 1.84
CA PRO A 35 11.82 -9.65 2.60
C PRO A 35 12.09 -9.60 4.12
N ASP A 36 12.67 -8.50 4.61
CA ASP A 36 13.10 -8.39 6.02
C ASP A 36 11.92 -8.39 7.00
N VAL A 37 10.79 -7.82 6.60
CA VAL A 37 9.54 -7.76 7.36
C VAL A 37 8.47 -8.60 6.64
N PRO A 38 7.83 -9.57 7.33
CA PRO A 38 6.80 -10.41 6.72
C PRO A 38 5.54 -9.62 6.40
N ILE A 39 4.93 -9.93 5.26
CA ILE A 39 3.64 -9.35 4.87
C ILE A 39 2.49 -9.96 5.66
N THR A 40 1.52 -9.13 6.04
CA THR A 40 0.27 -9.61 6.64
C THR A 40 -0.67 -10.12 5.55
N VAL A 41 -0.89 -11.44 5.48
CA VAL A 41 -1.86 -12.04 4.56
C VAL A 41 -3.21 -12.23 5.25
N GLN A 42 -4.30 -12.02 4.51
CA GLN A 42 -5.65 -12.26 5.02
C GLN A 42 -5.93 -13.77 5.13
N PRO A 43 -6.79 -14.22 6.06
CA PRO A 43 -7.06 -15.66 6.25
C PRO A 43 -7.69 -16.34 5.04
N ARG A 44 -8.30 -15.58 4.13
CA ARG A 44 -8.88 -16.07 2.87
C ARG A 44 -7.97 -15.83 1.65
N TYR A 45 -6.69 -15.56 1.88
CA TYR A 45 -5.72 -15.39 0.80
C TYR A 45 -5.59 -16.70 0.01
N ARG A 46 -5.77 -16.60 -1.32
CA ARG A 46 -5.61 -17.74 -2.22
C ARG A 46 -4.14 -17.87 -2.60
N GLY A 47 -3.42 -18.65 -1.80
CA GLY A 47 -2.02 -18.97 -2.01
C GLY A 47 -1.82 -20.20 -2.88
N GLN A 48 -0.75 -20.94 -2.59
CA GLN A 48 -0.45 -22.21 -3.25
C GLN A 48 -1.53 -23.26 -2.92
N HIS A 49 -1.92 -24.02 -3.94
CA HIS A 49 -2.84 -25.14 -3.78
C HIS A 49 -2.13 -26.29 -3.05
N LEU A 50 -2.74 -26.77 -1.97
CA LEU A 50 -2.22 -27.86 -1.15
C LEU A 50 -3.32 -28.92 -0.98
N LEU A 51 -2.95 -30.19 -1.09
CA LEU A 51 -3.83 -31.30 -0.73
C LEU A 51 -3.77 -31.51 0.78
N HIS A 52 -4.94 -31.61 1.40
CA HIS A 52 -5.03 -31.80 2.84
C HIS A 52 -5.00 -33.29 3.20
N VAL A 53 -4.35 -33.60 4.31
CA VAL A 53 -4.35 -34.93 4.95
C VAL A 53 -5.29 -34.92 6.16
N ASP A 54 -5.83 -36.10 6.48
CA ASP A 54 -6.61 -36.35 7.69
C ASP A 54 -5.70 -36.58 8.91
N GLU A 55 -6.29 -36.60 10.11
CA GLU A 55 -5.59 -36.82 11.38
C GLU A 55 -4.85 -38.18 11.44
N LEU A 56 -5.32 -39.16 10.66
CA LEU A 56 -4.71 -40.49 10.53
C LEU A 56 -3.64 -40.56 9.42
N GLY A 57 -3.27 -39.42 8.83
CA GLY A 57 -2.26 -39.33 7.76
C GLY A 57 -2.71 -39.85 6.39
N LYS A 58 -4.01 -40.07 6.19
CA LYS A 58 -4.59 -40.45 4.89
C LYS A 58 -4.92 -39.19 4.07
N GLU A 59 -4.78 -39.27 2.76
CA GLU A 59 -5.15 -38.18 1.85
C GLU A 59 -6.67 -38.01 1.80
N LYS A 60 -7.16 -36.76 1.83
CA LYS A 60 -8.60 -36.48 1.69
C LYS A 60 -9.14 -36.67 0.27
N CYS A 61 -8.26 -36.75 -0.72
CA CYS A 61 -8.64 -37.01 -2.10
C CYS A 61 -8.95 -38.50 -2.25
N VAL A 62 -10.17 -38.85 -2.66
CA VAL A 62 -10.66 -40.24 -2.77
C VAL A 62 -10.90 -40.67 -4.22
N ALA A 63 -10.27 -39.97 -5.18
CA ALA A 63 -10.44 -40.25 -6.61
C ALA A 63 -9.95 -41.65 -7.01
#